data_AF-A0A069ILF8-F1
#
_entry.id   AF-A0A069ILF8-F1
#
_cell.length_a   1.000
_cell.length_b   1.000
_cell.length_c   1.000
_cell.angle_alpha   90.00
_cell.angle_beta   90.00
_cell.angle_gamma   90.00
#
_symmetry.space_group_name_H-M   'P 1'
#
loop_
_entity.id
_entity.type
_entity.pdbx_description
1 polymer ?
#
loop_
_entity_poly.entity_id
_entity_poly.type
_entity_poly.pdbx_seq_one_letter_code
_entity_poly.pdbx_strand_id
1 'polypeptide(L)'
;MISKNSARFGVRLLMLAGVAMSLPACATVTRGSSQQFSVQSTPPGAQVSTSNGFECQATPCTFRMSRKDAFRITVSKDGYVAQTHDITSSVSGAGGTAMAGNILIGGIIGGAIDATSGAMNDLKPNPLIVTLRTPAEEAAAAQAPVATPPAAAAAGGE
;
A
#
# COMPACT_ATOMS: atom_id res chain seq x y z
N MET A 1 55.31 34.09 8.31
CA MET A 1 55.69 32.68 8.58
C MET A 1 54.44 31.94 9.07
N ILE A 2 53.73 31.23 8.19
CA ILE A 2 52.58 30.40 8.59
C ILE A 2 53.12 29.24 9.42
N SER A 3 52.69 29.15 10.68
CA SER A 3 53.15 28.12 11.60
C SER A 3 52.83 26.75 11.02
N LYS A 4 53.86 25.92 10.91
CA LYS A 4 53.80 24.54 10.41
C LYS A 4 52.74 23.71 11.14
N ASN A 5 52.34 24.13 12.35
CA ASN A 5 51.28 23.52 13.13
C ASN A 5 49.87 23.88 12.62
N SER A 6 49.62 25.12 12.18
CA SER A 6 48.33 25.56 11.65
C SER A 6 47.98 24.84 10.35
N ALA A 7 48.97 24.60 9.49
CA ALA A 7 48.81 23.80 8.27
C ALA A 7 48.44 22.33 8.59
N ARG A 8 49.03 21.75 9.64
CA ARG A 8 48.75 20.37 10.08
C ARG A 8 47.37 20.23 10.71
N PHE A 9 46.89 21.25 11.43
CA PHE A 9 45.52 21.30 11.93
C PHE A 9 44.50 21.45 10.80
N GLY A 10 44.78 22.32 9.82
CA GLY A 10 43.92 22.50 8.64
C GLY A 10 43.79 21.22 7.80
N VAL A 11 44.89 20.52 7.54
CA VAL A 11 44.88 19.23 6.79
C VAL A 11 44.15 18.14 7.56
N ARG A 12 44.28 18.08 8.90
CA ARG A 12 43.53 17.14 9.75
C ARG A 12 42.02 17.42 9.77
N LEU A 13 41.63 18.70 9.82
CA LEU A 13 40.22 19.12 9.71
C LEU A 13 39.64 18.79 8.33
N LEU A 14 40.40 19.01 7.25
CA LEU A 14 39.98 18.65 5.90
C LEU A 14 39.85 17.14 5.72
N MET A 15 40.77 16.35 6.29
CA MET A 15 40.71 14.89 6.30
C MET A 15 39.52 14.36 7.11
N LEU A 16 39.23 14.92 8.29
CA LEU A 16 38.03 14.56 9.06
C LEU A 16 36.73 14.90 8.31
N ALA A 17 36.69 16.06 7.64
CA ALA A 17 35.55 16.46 6.82
C ALA A 17 35.36 15.53 5.61
N GLY A 18 36.45 15.10 4.96
CA GLY A 18 36.42 14.14 3.86
C GLY A 18 35.94 12.74 4.27
N VAL A 19 36.34 12.28 5.47
CA VAL A 19 35.89 10.99 6.03
C VAL A 19 34.41 11.04 6.48
N ALA A 20 33.91 12.19 6.94
CA ALA A 20 32.49 12.37 7.24
C ALA A 20 31.60 12.33 5.97
N MET A 21 32.14 12.68 4.80
CA MET A 21 31.46 12.59 3.51
C MET A 21 31.56 11.21 2.85
N SER A 22 32.34 10.28 3.41
CA SER A 22 32.50 8.92 2.87
C SER A 22 31.73 7.85 3.66
N LEU A 23 30.85 8.23 4.59
CA LEU A 23 29.85 7.30 5.09
C LEU A 23 28.94 6.92 3.91
N PRO A 24 28.87 5.64 3.51
CA PRO A 24 27.95 5.21 2.47
C PRO A 24 26.53 5.56 2.91
N ALA A 25 25.77 6.18 2.02
CA ALA A 25 24.35 6.45 2.15
C ALA A 25 23.56 5.13 2.24
N CYS A 26 23.67 4.43 3.36
CA CYS A 26 22.86 3.28 3.70
C CYS A 26 21.57 3.78 4.32
N ALA A 27 20.55 4.02 3.48
CA ALA A 27 19.13 3.73 3.73
C ALA A 27 18.18 4.65 2.93
N THR A 28 18.35 4.75 1.61
CA THR A 28 17.17 5.01 0.76
C THR A 28 16.77 3.68 0.17
N VAL A 29 16.06 2.86 0.96
CA VAL A 29 15.19 1.83 0.38
C VAL A 29 14.14 2.61 -0.40
N THR A 30 14.45 2.87 -1.67
CA THR A 30 13.46 3.35 -2.62
C THR A 30 12.37 2.31 -2.60
N ARG A 31 11.21 2.68 -2.06
CA ARG A 31 10.04 1.82 -2.03
C ARG A 31 9.70 1.60 -3.51
N GLY A 32 10.07 0.43 -4.05
CA GLY A 32 9.93 0.18 -5.49
C GLY A 32 8.47 0.28 -5.94
N SER A 33 8.22 0.43 -7.24
CA SER A 33 6.87 0.58 -7.82
C SER A 33 5.99 -0.67 -7.71
N SER A 34 6.47 -1.75 -7.10
CA SER A 34 5.72 -2.97 -6.85
C SER A 34 5.54 -3.23 -5.35
N GLN A 35 4.50 -3.98 -4.99
CA GLN A 35 4.25 -4.44 -3.63
C GLN A 35 3.78 -5.90 -3.63
N GLN A 36 3.87 -6.55 -2.47
CA GLN A 36 3.26 -7.85 -2.24
C GLN A 36 1.80 -7.65 -1.87
N PHE A 37 0.89 -8.24 -2.62
CA PHE A 37 -0.55 -8.22 -2.38
C PHE A 37 -0.99 -9.61 -1.92
N SER A 38 -1.51 -9.72 -0.70
CA SER A 38 -1.87 -11.00 -0.10
C SER A 38 -3.38 -11.18 -0.05
N VAL A 39 -3.86 -12.37 -0.40
CA VAL A 39 -5.28 -12.73 -0.38
C VAL A 39 -5.49 -13.88 0.57
N GLN A 40 -6.44 -13.71 1.48
CA GLN A 40 -6.86 -14.70 2.47
C GLN A 40 -8.37 -14.88 2.35
N SER A 41 -8.83 -16.12 2.42
CA SER A 41 -10.27 -16.40 2.45
C SER A 41 -10.64 -17.31 3.60
N THR A 42 -11.86 -17.12 4.11
CA THR A 42 -12.53 -18.04 5.01
C THR A 42 -13.80 -18.54 4.31
N PRO A 43 -13.93 -19.85 4.04
CA PRO A 43 -12.95 -20.92 4.28
C PRO A 43 -11.71 -20.85 3.34
N PRO A 44 -10.57 -21.49 3.68
CA PRO A 44 -9.37 -21.53 2.86
C PRO A 44 -9.55 -22.39 1.60
N GLY A 45 -8.64 -22.28 0.62
CA GLY A 45 -8.72 -23.02 -0.64
C GLY A 45 -9.78 -22.47 -1.61
N ALA A 46 -9.96 -21.15 -1.62
CA ALA A 46 -10.76 -20.48 -2.64
C ALA A 46 -9.89 -20.16 -3.87
N GLN A 47 -10.52 -20.20 -5.03
CA GLN A 47 -9.98 -19.74 -6.30
C GLN A 47 -9.96 -18.22 -6.34
N VAL A 48 -8.89 -17.65 -6.87
CA VAL A 48 -8.74 -16.20 -7.02
C VAL A 48 -8.40 -15.90 -8.48
N SER A 49 -9.14 -14.98 -9.09
CA SER A 49 -8.81 -14.42 -10.40
C SER A 49 -8.87 -12.90 -10.34
N THR A 50 -7.98 -12.23 -11.06
CA THR A 50 -7.84 -10.77 -11.05
C THR A 50 -7.91 -10.22 -12.46
N SER A 51 -8.43 -9.00 -12.61
CA SER A 51 -8.59 -8.35 -13.92
C SER A 51 -7.26 -8.02 -14.61
N ASN A 52 -6.14 -8.07 -13.89
CA ASN A 52 -4.79 -7.89 -14.42
C ASN A 52 -4.08 -9.23 -14.73
N GLY A 53 -4.82 -10.35 -14.73
CA GLY A 53 -4.37 -11.64 -15.23
C GLY A 53 -3.62 -12.52 -14.22
N PHE A 54 -3.57 -12.13 -12.93
CA PHE A 54 -3.06 -13.00 -11.88
C PHE A 54 -4.15 -13.93 -11.37
N GLU A 55 -3.81 -15.19 -11.17
CA GLU A 55 -4.73 -16.19 -10.64
C GLU A 55 -4.05 -17.10 -9.62
N CYS A 56 -4.82 -17.63 -8.69
CA CYS A 56 -4.36 -18.65 -7.76
C CYS A 56 -5.44 -19.70 -7.53
N GLN A 57 -5.01 -20.96 -7.45
CA GLN A 57 -5.89 -22.10 -7.29
C GLN A 57 -6.29 -22.40 -5.82
N ALA A 58 -5.63 -21.76 -4.85
CA ALA A 58 -5.92 -21.97 -3.44
C ALA A 58 -5.39 -20.82 -2.58
N THR A 59 -6.28 -20.11 -1.90
CA THR A 59 -5.93 -19.18 -0.82
C THR A 59 -5.42 -19.93 0.43
N PRO A 60 -4.45 -19.36 1.18
CA PRO A 60 -3.86 -18.03 1.04
C PRO A 60 -2.77 -17.95 -0.04
N CYS A 61 -2.75 -16.85 -0.79
CA CYS A 61 -1.76 -16.62 -1.86
C CYS A 61 -1.25 -15.17 -1.87
N THR A 62 -0.06 -14.95 -2.44
CA THR A 62 0.57 -13.63 -2.53
C THR A 62 1.02 -13.36 -3.96
N PHE A 63 0.71 -12.18 -4.46
CA PHE A 63 1.11 -11.71 -5.79
C PHE A 63 2.07 -10.53 -5.68
N ARG A 64 3.02 -10.43 -6.60
CA ARG A 64 3.85 -9.23 -6.74
C ARG A 64 3.24 -8.31 -7.80
N MET A 65 2.66 -7.20 -7.35
CA MET A 65 1.82 -6.34 -8.18
C MET A 65 2.36 -4.92 -8.24
N SER A 66 2.12 -4.24 -9.36
CA SER A 66 2.41 -2.83 -9.54
C SER A 66 1.51 -1.98 -8.63
N ARG A 67 2.09 -0.98 -7.94
CA ARG A 67 1.40 -0.12 -6.97
C ARG A 67 0.42 0.86 -7.60
N LYS A 68 0.60 1.19 -8.88
CA LYS A 68 -0.21 2.20 -9.58
C LYS A 68 -1.52 1.65 -10.14
N ASP A 69 -1.57 0.34 -10.42
CA ASP A 69 -2.64 -0.27 -11.21
C ASP A 69 -3.78 -0.75 -10.30
N ALA A 70 -4.90 -0.04 -10.29
CA ALA A 70 -6.12 -0.53 -9.67
C ALA A 70 -6.65 -1.74 -10.45
N PHE A 71 -7.24 -2.71 -9.75
CA PHE A 71 -7.77 -3.92 -10.37
C PHE A 71 -8.94 -4.48 -9.59
N ARG A 72 -9.68 -5.38 -10.24
CA ARG A 72 -10.77 -6.12 -9.63
C ARG A 72 -10.32 -7.54 -9.35
N ILE A 73 -10.71 -8.06 -8.20
CA ILE A 73 -10.42 -9.42 -7.78
C ILE A 73 -11.72 -10.16 -7.51
N THR A 74 -11.83 -11.35 -8.09
CA THR A 74 -12.94 -12.26 -7.92
C THR A 74 -12.44 -13.46 -7.13
N VAL A 75 -13.09 -13.76 -6.01
CA VAL A 75 -12.81 -14.93 -5.18
C VAL A 75 -14.00 -15.87 -5.25
N SER A 76 -13.76 -17.11 -5.66
CA SER A 76 -14.80 -18.13 -5.83
C SER A 76 -14.40 -19.44 -5.17
N LYS A 77 -15.39 -20.19 -4.71
CA LYS A 77 -15.18 -21.52 -4.14
C LYS A 77 -16.42 -22.37 -4.37
N ASP A 78 -16.24 -23.66 -4.65
CA ASP A 78 -17.36 -24.58 -4.83
C ASP A 78 -18.27 -24.62 -3.60
N GLY A 79 -19.58 -24.46 -3.83
CA GLY A 79 -20.59 -24.38 -2.77
C GLY A 79 -20.74 -23.00 -2.10
N TYR A 80 -19.99 -21.98 -2.54
CA TYR A 80 -20.06 -20.61 -2.02
C TYR A 80 -20.40 -19.62 -3.14
N VAL A 81 -20.95 -18.47 -2.75
CA VAL A 81 -21.21 -17.36 -3.66
C VAL A 81 -19.89 -16.65 -3.98
N ALA A 82 -19.59 -16.48 -5.27
CA ALA A 82 -18.41 -15.74 -5.69
C ALA A 82 -18.52 -14.27 -5.29
N GLN A 83 -17.44 -13.72 -4.73
CA GLN A 83 -17.38 -12.32 -4.29
C GLN A 83 -16.34 -11.56 -5.09
N THR A 84 -16.70 -10.34 -5.48
CA THR A 84 -15.88 -9.46 -6.29
C THR A 84 -15.56 -8.21 -5.50
N HIS A 85 -14.28 -7.85 -5.41
CA HIS A 85 -13.80 -6.66 -4.70
C HIS A 85 -12.98 -5.77 -5.65
N ASP A 86 -13.14 -4.47 -5.50
CA ASP A 86 -12.32 -3.49 -6.20
C ASP A 86 -11.13 -3.09 -5.32
N ILE A 87 -9.91 -3.24 -5.86
CA ILE A 87 -8.66 -2.85 -5.22
C ILE A 87 -8.20 -1.53 -5.82
N THR A 88 -8.01 -0.54 -4.96
CA THR A 88 -7.66 0.82 -5.35
C THR A 88 -6.19 1.12 -5.11
N SER A 89 -5.60 1.89 -6.00
CA SER A 89 -4.26 2.45 -5.85
C SER A 89 -4.41 3.84 -5.24
N SER A 90 -3.82 4.07 -4.07
CA SER A 90 -3.88 5.37 -3.37
C SER A 90 -2.55 5.72 -2.74
N VAL A 91 -2.24 7.02 -2.67
CA VAL A 91 -1.02 7.52 -2.01
C VAL A 91 -0.99 7.03 -0.57
N SER A 92 0.12 6.42 -0.18
CA SER A 92 0.34 5.98 1.19
C SER A 92 1.00 7.06 2.02
N GLY A 93 0.86 7.00 3.35
CA GLY A 93 1.54 7.95 4.24
C GLY A 93 3.06 7.92 4.05
N ALA A 94 3.63 6.73 3.84
CA ALA A 94 5.05 6.58 3.55
C ALA A 94 5.45 7.04 2.13
N GLY A 95 4.54 6.92 1.16
CA GLY A 95 4.73 7.43 -0.19
C GLY A 95 4.76 8.96 -0.23
N GLY A 96 3.87 9.62 0.52
CA GLY A 96 3.86 11.07 0.67
C GLY A 96 5.15 11.60 1.31
N THR A 97 5.69 10.92 2.33
CA THR A 97 6.99 11.30 2.93
C THR A 97 8.15 11.11 1.96
N ALA A 98 8.12 10.07 1.13
CA ALA A 98 9.14 9.84 0.11
C ALA A 98 9.11 10.93 -0.97
N MET A 99 7.91 11.35 -1.40
CA MET A 99 7.73 12.48 -2.32
C MET A 99 8.35 13.76 -1.79
N ALA A 100 8.07 14.09 -0.52
CA ALA A 100 8.61 15.29 0.11
C ALA A 100 10.14 15.25 0.14
N GLY A 101 10.73 14.09 0.42
CA GLY A 101 12.18 13.88 0.33
C GLY A 101 12.74 14.05 -1.07
N ASN A 102 12.10 13.44 -2.08
CA ASN A 102 12.54 13.55 -3.47
C ASN A 102 12.34 14.94 -4.07
N ILE A 103 11.35 15.71 -3.60
CA ILE A 103 11.20 17.13 -3.94
C ILE A 103 12.31 17.95 -3.28
N LEU A 104 12.62 17.69 -2.00
CA LEU A 104 13.65 18.44 -1.26
C LEU A 104 15.06 18.20 -1.83
N ILE A 105 15.36 16.96 -2.24
CA ILE A 105 16.70 16.55 -2.67
C ILE A 105 16.85 16.60 -4.20
N GLY A 106 15.84 16.12 -4.94
CA GLY A 106 15.84 16.00 -6.41
C GLY A 106 14.98 17.03 -7.15
N GLY A 107 14.38 17.98 -6.42
CA GLY A 107 13.52 19.02 -6.99
C GLY A 107 12.21 18.49 -7.56
N ILE A 108 11.52 19.34 -8.32
CA ILE A 108 10.27 18.98 -9.04
C ILE A 108 10.41 17.76 -9.94
N ILE A 109 11.60 17.53 -10.52
CA ILE A 109 11.86 16.37 -11.36
C ILE A 109 11.79 15.09 -10.51
N GLY A 110 12.47 15.06 -9.36
CA GLY A 110 12.43 13.95 -8.41
C GLY A 110 11.02 13.62 -7.90
N GLY A 111 10.22 14.64 -7.58
CA GLY A 111 8.81 14.43 -7.23
C GLY A 111 7.97 13.88 -8.39
N ALA A 112 8.24 14.29 -9.63
CA ALA A 112 7.50 13.85 -10.81
C ALA A 112 7.77 12.38 -11.19
N ILE A 113 9.02 11.91 -11.10
CA ILE A 113 9.33 10.49 -11.35
C ILE A 113 8.72 9.56 -10.30
N ASP A 114 8.62 9.99 -9.04
CA ASP A 114 7.97 9.19 -7.98
C ASP A 114 6.45 9.10 -8.16
N ALA A 115 5.83 10.19 -8.61
CA ALA A 115 4.39 10.21 -8.92
C ALA A 115 4.05 9.31 -10.10
N THR A 116 4.82 9.41 -11.17
CA THR A 116 4.56 8.66 -12.41
C THR A 116 4.87 7.17 -12.27
N SER A 117 5.87 6.79 -11.48
CA SER A 117 6.19 5.39 -11.21
C SER A 117 5.18 4.70 -10.27
N GLY A 118 4.39 5.48 -9.52
CA GLY A 118 3.47 4.95 -8.51
C GLY A 118 4.18 4.40 -7.26
N ALA A 119 5.46 4.71 -7.07
CA ALA A 119 6.23 4.35 -5.88
C ALA A 119 5.59 4.86 -4.59
N MET A 120 4.82 5.94 -4.70
CA MET A 120 4.08 6.55 -3.58
C MET A 120 2.78 5.84 -3.20
N ASN A 121 2.27 4.96 -4.05
CA ASN A 121 0.96 4.36 -3.86
C ASN A 121 1.06 3.01 -3.12
N ASP A 122 -0.03 2.65 -2.46
CA ASP A 122 -0.30 1.30 -1.97
C ASP A 122 -1.65 0.82 -2.53
N LEU A 123 -1.77 -0.50 -2.69
CA LEU A 123 -2.99 -1.17 -3.14
C LEU A 123 -3.83 -1.46 -1.90
N LYS A 124 -5.08 -1.01 -1.89
CA LYS A 124 -5.98 -1.14 -0.74
C LYS A 124 -7.29 -1.82 -1.12
N PRO A 125 -7.80 -2.73 -0.27
CA PRO A 125 -7.18 -3.24 0.97
C PRO A 125 -6.07 -4.28 0.72
N ASN A 126 -5.02 -4.30 1.58
CA ASN A 126 -3.95 -5.31 1.54
C ASN A 126 -3.46 -5.59 2.99
N PRO A 127 -3.57 -6.83 3.51
CA PRO A 127 -4.09 -8.03 2.86
C PRO A 127 -5.61 -7.93 2.59
N LEU A 128 -6.06 -8.55 1.51
CA LEU A 128 -7.49 -8.74 1.25
C LEU A 128 -7.97 -9.98 2.02
N ILE A 129 -8.90 -9.78 2.95
CA ILE A 129 -9.52 -10.85 3.73
C ILE A 129 -10.98 -10.98 3.28
N VAL A 130 -11.34 -12.14 2.72
CA VAL A 130 -12.67 -12.41 2.18
C VAL A 130 -13.35 -13.50 3.01
N THR A 131 -14.59 -13.28 3.42
CA THR A 131 -15.40 -14.31 4.08
C THR A 131 -16.52 -14.71 3.12
N LEU A 132 -16.38 -15.90 2.53
CA LEU A 132 -17.34 -16.42 1.57
C LEU A 132 -18.56 -16.96 2.30
N ARG A 133 -19.73 -16.70 1.73
CA ARG A 133 -21.02 -17.20 2.24
C ARG A 133 -21.58 -18.27 1.32
N THR A 134 -22.28 -19.23 1.89
CA THR A 134 -23.09 -20.15 1.09
C THR A 134 -24.30 -19.42 0.49
N PRO A 135 -24.87 -19.92 -0.61
CA PRO A 135 -26.10 -19.34 -1.18
C PRO A 135 -27.25 -19.25 -0.17
N ALA A 136 -27.33 -20.20 0.77
CA ALA A 136 -28.35 -20.19 1.83
C ALA A 136 -28.13 -19.04 2.83
N GLU A 137 -26.89 -18.80 3.25
CA GLU A 137 -26.55 -17.68 4.14
C GLU A 137 -26.77 -16.32 3.46
N GLU A 138 -26.45 -16.20 2.17
CA GLU A 138 -26.69 -14.96 1.43
C GLU A 138 -28.19 -14.70 1.25
N ALA A 139 -28.97 -15.74 0.94
CA ALA A 139 -30.42 -15.63 0.89
C ALA A 139 -31.02 -15.23 2.24
N ALA A 140 -30.50 -15.77 3.35
CA ALA A 140 -30.92 -15.38 4.70
C ALA A 140 -30.54 -13.92 5.03
N ALA A 141 -29.35 -13.45 4.61
CA ALA A 141 -28.92 -12.07 4.80
C ALA A 141 -29.76 -11.07 3.99
N ALA A 142 -30.17 -11.44 2.78
CA ALA A 142 -31.07 -10.62 1.95
C ALA A 142 -32.50 -10.54 2.49
N GLN A 143 -32.92 -11.54 3.27
CA GLN A 143 -34.25 -11.63 3.88
C GLN A 143 -34.30 -11.10 5.32
N ALA A 144 -33.15 -10.74 5.89
CA ALA A 144 -33.12 -10.07 7.19
C ALA A 144 -33.91 -8.77 7.07
N PRO A 145 -34.97 -8.56 7.88
CA PRO A 145 -35.76 -7.36 7.80
C PRO A 145 -34.83 -6.17 8.06
N VAL A 146 -34.76 -5.25 7.11
CA VAL A 146 -34.10 -3.96 7.28
C VAL A 146 -34.72 -3.35 8.53
N ALA A 147 -33.98 -3.37 9.64
CA ALA A 147 -34.41 -2.77 10.89
C ALA A 147 -34.78 -1.33 10.55
N THR A 148 -36.08 -1.05 10.57
CA THR A 148 -36.62 0.26 10.29
C THR A 148 -35.93 1.21 11.27
N PRO A 149 -35.24 2.28 10.80
CA PRO A 149 -34.75 3.28 11.74
C PRO A 149 -35.96 3.75 12.56
N PRO A 150 -35.84 3.91 13.89
CA PRO A 150 -36.98 4.33 14.70
C PRO A 150 -37.41 5.73 14.25
N ALA A 151 -38.47 5.77 13.45
CA ALA A 151 -39.22 6.97 13.17
C ALA A 151 -40.04 7.28 14.42
N ALA A 152 -39.53 8.17 15.28
CA ALA A 152 -40.31 9.10 16.10
C ALA A 152 -39.44 9.72 17.21
N ALA A 153 -38.94 10.93 16.96
CA ALA A 153 -38.81 11.95 17.99
C ALA A 153 -39.30 13.28 17.40
N ALA A 154 -40.56 13.27 16.94
CA ALA A 154 -41.34 14.45 16.69
C ALA A 154 -42.46 14.50 17.75
N ALA A 155 -42.13 15.09 18.88
CA ALA A 155 -43.00 15.63 19.93
C ALA A 155 -42.04 16.41 20.83
N GLY A 156 -42.04 17.73 20.94
CA GLY A 156 -43.14 18.68 21.08
C GLY A 156 -42.82 19.51 22.32
N GLY A 157 -43.01 20.83 22.29
CA GLY A 157 -42.85 21.67 23.48
C GLY A 157 -42.54 23.12 23.17
N GLU A 158 -43.62 23.91 23.11
CA GLU A 158 -43.78 25.36 23.35
C GLU A 158 -42.69 26.37 22.98
#